data_AF-A0A7V3P8H8-F1
#
_entry.id   AF-A0A7V3P8H8-F1
#
_cell.length_a   1.000
_cell.length_b   1.000
_cell.length_c   1.000
_cell.angle_alpha   90.00
_cell.angle_beta   90.00
_cell.angle_gamma   90.00
#
_symmetry.space_group_name_H-M   'P 1'
#
loop_
_entity.id
_entity.type
_entity.pdbx_description
1 polymer ?
#
loop_
_entity_poly.entity_id
_entity_poly.type
_entity_poly.pdbx_seq_one_letter_code
_entity_poly.pdbx_strand_id
1 'polypeptide(L)'
;MFSPAVQRLIDELTKLPGVGPRTAQRLAFHLLKLPPEEALPLAQALIEVKERVRFCRRCFNLTERELCPICSDPSRDRSTICVVEEPADLISIERTHEYHGLYHVLGGALSPLDGVGPQKLRLKELFDRVRSEEVREL
;
A
#
# COMPACT_ATOMS: atom_id res chain seq x y z
N MET A 1 21.26 -24.25 18.54
CA MET A 1 21.69 -22.86 18.27
C MET A 1 21.73 -22.72 16.76
N PHE A 2 20.93 -21.81 16.17
CA PHE A 2 20.92 -21.63 14.71
C PHE A 2 22.12 -20.81 14.25
N SER A 3 22.49 -20.94 12.97
CA SER A 3 23.40 -19.99 12.32
C SER A 3 22.88 -18.55 12.52
N PRO A 4 23.74 -17.55 12.76
CA PRO A 4 23.32 -16.15 12.90
C PRO A 4 22.47 -15.65 11.72
N ALA A 5 22.70 -16.15 10.50
CA ALA A 5 21.89 -15.79 9.33
C ALA A 5 20.45 -16.33 9.42
N VAL A 6 20.29 -17.57 9.89
CA VAL A 6 18.96 -18.19 10.05
C VAL A 6 18.19 -17.51 11.17
N GLN A 7 18.84 -17.18 12.29
CA GLN A 7 18.18 -16.48 13.39
C GLN A 7 17.66 -15.11 12.95
N ARG A 8 18.48 -14.32 12.23
CA ARG A 8 18.04 -13.03 11.68
C ARG A 8 16.80 -13.16 10.79
N LEU A 9 16.75 -14.18 9.92
CA LEU A 9 15.58 -14.40 9.06
C LEU A 9 14.32 -14.70 9.88
N ILE A 10 14.42 -15.53 10.92
CA ILE A 10 13.30 -15.83 11.82
C ILE A 10 12.81 -14.57 12.54
N ASP A 11 13.74 -13.76 13.04
CA ASP A 11 13.42 -12.54 13.77
C ASP A 11 12.71 -11.51 12.86
N GLU A 12 13.17 -11.33 11.62
CA GLU A 12 12.50 -10.43 10.66
C GLU A 12 11.11 -10.95 10.24
N LEU A 13 10.97 -12.25 9.99
CA LEU A 13 9.68 -12.84 9.63
C LEU A 13 8.66 -12.73 10.78
N THR A 14 9.10 -12.78 12.04
CA THR A 14 8.21 -12.67 13.22
C THR A 14 7.62 -11.27 13.38
N LYS A 15 8.24 -10.23 12.78
CA LYS A 15 7.70 -8.86 12.81
C LYS A 15 6.51 -8.67 11.86
N LEU A 16 6.27 -9.61 10.94
CA LEU A 16 5.18 -9.49 9.99
C LEU A 16 3.82 -9.77 10.67
N PRO A 17 2.77 -9.00 10.33
CA PRO A 17 1.45 -9.23 10.89
C PRO A 17 0.96 -10.65 10.57
N GLY A 18 0.46 -11.36 11.58
CA GLY A 18 -0.03 -12.75 11.44
C GLY A 18 1.07 -13.83 11.45
N VAL A 19 2.35 -13.48 11.59
CA VAL A 19 3.45 -14.45 11.63
C VAL A 19 4.04 -14.58 13.03
N GLY A 20 3.61 -15.61 13.77
CA GLY A 20 4.21 -15.96 15.07
C GLY A 20 5.56 -16.69 14.95
N PRO A 21 6.33 -16.83 16.04
CA PRO A 21 7.67 -17.43 16.04
C PRO A 21 7.73 -18.84 15.40
N ARG A 22 6.72 -19.67 15.66
CA ARG A 22 6.63 -21.04 15.08
C ARG A 22 6.43 -21.01 13.56
N THR A 23 5.62 -20.07 13.06
CA THR A 23 5.39 -19.88 11.63
C THR A 23 6.63 -19.30 10.96
N ALA A 24 7.27 -18.30 11.56
CA ALA A 24 8.51 -17.71 11.07
C ALA A 24 9.63 -18.75 10.93
N GLN A 25 9.82 -19.60 11.96
CA GLN A 25 10.77 -20.70 11.90
C GLN A 25 10.47 -21.66 10.76
N ARG A 26 9.21 -22.08 10.58
CA ARG A 26 8.81 -22.97 9.48
C ARG A 26 9.11 -22.36 8.11
N LEU A 27 8.82 -21.07 7.92
CA LEU A 27 9.11 -20.35 6.68
C LEU A 27 10.61 -20.23 6.43
N ALA A 28 11.41 -19.88 7.45
CA ALA A 28 12.86 -19.80 7.32
C ALA A 28 13.49 -21.13 6.89
N PHE A 29 13.04 -22.25 7.47
CA PHE A 29 13.52 -23.58 7.07
C PHE A 29 13.02 -24.02 5.69
N HIS A 30 11.86 -23.53 5.25
CA HIS A 30 11.40 -23.75 3.88
C HIS A 30 12.31 -23.02 2.90
N LEU A 31 12.55 -21.73 3.11
CA LEU A 31 13.42 -20.92 2.25
C LEU A 31 14.86 -21.45 2.17
N LEU A 32 15.39 -21.98 3.28
CA LEU A 32 16.73 -22.60 3.32
C LEU A 32 16.85 -23.86 2.45
N LYS A 33 15.75 -24.57 2.22
CA LYS A 33 15.72 -25.80 1.40
C LYS A 33 15.54 -25.51 -0.09
N LEU A 34 15.01 -24.33 -0.43
CA LEU A 34 14.84 -23.93 -1.81
C LEU A 34 16.20 -23.64 -2.45
N PRO A 35 16.35 -23.90 -3.75
CA PRO A 35 17.54 -23.49 -4.47
C PRO A 35 17.59 -21.95 -4.59
N PRO A 36 18.78 -21.33 -4.76
CA PRO A 36 18.93 -19.87 -4.78
C PRO A 36 18.04 -19.16 -5.81
N GLU A 37 17.84 -19.75 -6.98
CA GLU A 37 16.98 -19.23 -8.05
C GLU A 37 15.50 -19.11 -7.67
N GLU A 38 15.03 -19.86 -6.66
CA GLU A 38 13.67 -19.76 -6.14
C GLU A 38 13.58 -18.84 -4.91
N ALA A 39 14.62 -18.83 -4.07
CA ALA A 39 14.63 -18.03 -2.83
C ALA A 39 14.97 -16.56 -3.05
N LEU A 40 15.94 -16.25 -3.93
CA LEU A 40 16.42 -14.88 -4.16
C LEU A 40 15.39 -13.94 -4.81
N PRO A 41 14.49 -14.38 -5.72
CA PRO A 41 13.44 -13.52 -6.25
C PRO A 41 12.53 -12.91 -5.18
N LEU A 42 12.27 -13.62 -4.07
CA LEU A 42 11.50 -13.08 -2.95
C LEU A 42 12.23 -11.88 -2.29
N ALA A 43 13.54 -12.01 -2.06
CA ALA A 43 14.33 -10.93 -1.50
C ALA A 43 14.37 -9.72 -2.45
N GLN A 44 14.50 -9.98 -3.76
CA GLN A 44 14.49 -8.94 -4.77
C GLN A 44 13.13 -8.22 -4.84
N ALA A 45 12.01 -8.95 -4.79
CA ALA A 45 10.68 -8.35 -4.77
C ALA A 45 10.47 -7.43 -3.56
N LEU A 46 10.99 -7.80 -2.38
CA LEU A 46 10.93 -6.97 -1.17
C LEU A 46 11.72 -5.65 -1.35
N ILE A 47 12.90 -5.72 -1.97
CA ILE A 47 13.72 -4.54 -2.27
C ILE A 47 13.00 -3.64 -3.27
N GLU A 48 12.51 -4.20 -4.37
CA GLU A 48 11.83 -3.46 -5.43
C GLU A 48 10.60 -2.70 -4.92
N VAL A 49 9.76 -3.34 -4.08
CA VAL A 49 8.60 -2.67 -3.51
C VAL A 49 9.02 -1.49 -2.62
N LYS A 50 10.12 -1.61 -1.87
CA LYS A 50 10.59 -0.53 -1.00
C LYS A 50 11.28 0.61 -1.76
N GLU A 51 11.93 0.33 -2.88
CA GLU A 51 12.65 1.34 -3.66
C GLU A 51 11.78 2.04 -4.70
N ARG A 52 10.86 1.30 -5.33
CA ARG A 52 10.11 1.79 -6.51
C ARG A 52 8.71 2.28 -6.18
N VAL A 53 8.04 1.65 -5.22
CA VAL A 53 6.66 2.00 -4.89
C VAL A 53 6.65 3.27 -4.05
N ARG A 54 5.87 4.24 -4.52
CA ARG A 54 5.64 5.55 -3.90
C ARG A 54 4.16 5.89 -3.94
N PHE A 55 3.81 6.99 -3.30
CA PHE A 55 2.46 7.53 -3.36
C PHE A 55 2.29 8.47 -4.55
N CYS A 56 1.17 8.34 -5.24
CA CYS A 56 0.73 9.25 -6.28
C CYS A 56 0.64 10.67 -5.70
N ARG A 57 1.21 11.65 -6.41
CA ARG A 57 1.24 13.05 -5.97
C ARG A 57 -0.15 13.67 -5.81
N ARG A 58 -1.17 13.13 -6.49
CA ARG A 58 -2.54 13.68 -6.54
C ARG A 58 -3.53 12.95 -5.62
N CYS A 59 -3.55 11.62 -5.66
CA CYS A 59 -4.56 10.82 -4.95
C CYS A 59 -3.99 9.93 -3.84
N PHE A 60 -2.67 9.92 -3.64
CA PHE A 60 -2.00 9.09 -2.64
C PHE A 60 -2.20 7.57 -2.81
N ASN A 61 -2.66 7.09 -3.97
CA ASN A 61 -2.60 5.67 -4.31
C ASN A 61 -1.16 5.20 -4.55
N LEU A 62 -0.88 3.91 -4.41
CA LEU A 62 0.41 3.32 -4.73
C LEU A 62 0.70 3.37 -6.23
N THR A 63 1.90 3.77 -6.60
CA THR A 63 2.37 3.81 -7.97
C THR A 63 3.90 3.83 -8.03
N GLU A 64 4.47 3.56 -9.20
CA GLU A 64 5.89 3.78 -9.49
C GLU A 64 6.15 5.09 -10.26
N ARG A 65 5.09 5.85 -10.58
CA ARG A 65 5.18 7.10 -11.35
C ARG A 65 4.89 8.31 -10.45
N GLU A 66 4.96 9.51 -11.00
CA GLU A 66 4.50 10.72 -10.27
C GLU A 66 2.98 10.71 -10.09
N LEU A 67 2.25 10.29 -11.13
CA LEU A 67 0.80 10.10 -11.12
C LEU A 67 0.47 8.62 -11.37
N CYS A 68 -0.49 8.08 -10.61
CA CYS A 68 -0.99 6.73 -10.85
C CYS A 68 -1.75 6.65 -12.18
N PRO A 69 -1.91 5.43 -12.76
CA PRO A 69 -2.61 5.24 -14.03
C PRO A 69 -3.99 5.91 -14.07
N ILE A 70 -4.75 5.84 -12.97
CA ILE A 70 -6.08 6.43 -12.84
C ILE A 70 -6.01 7.97 -12.94
N CYS A 71 -5.09 8.61 -12.21
CA CYS A 71 -4.96 10.07 -12.23
C CYS A 71 -4.43 10.61 -13.56
N SER A 72 -3.64 9.82 -14.28
CA SER A 72 -3.11 10.18 -15.59
C SER A 72 -4.07 9.91 -16.74
N ASP A 73 -5.11 9.12 -16.52
CA ASP A 73 -6.08 8.72 -17.53
C ASP A 73 -7.04 9.90 -17.86
N PRO A 74 -7.03 10.43 -19.10
CA PRO A 74 -7.91 11.52 -19.49
C PRO A 74 -9.36 11.08 -19.68
N SER A 75 -9.64 9.78 -19.77
CA SER A 75 -11.01 9.26 -19.96
C SER A 75 -11.82 9.20 -18.65
N ARG A 76 -11.17 9.37 -17.51
CA ARG A 76 -11.81 9.37 -16.18
C ARG A 76 -12.57 10.66 -15.92
N ASP A 77 -13.69 10.51 -15.21
CA ASP A 77 -14.46 11.66 -14.74
C ASP A 77 -13.70 12.37 -13.61
N ARG A 78 -13.32 13.63 -13.86
CA ARG A 78 -12.57 14.46 -12.90
C ARG A 78 -13.48 15.21 -11.93
N SER A 79 -14.79 15.16 -12.13
CA SER A 79 -15.77 15.84 -11.29
C SER A 79 -16.18 15.02 -10.06
N THR A 80 -15.81 13.74 -10.00
CA THR A 80 -16.13 12.84 -8.89
C THR A 80 -14.86 12.28 -8.24
N ILE A 81 -14.82 12.24 -6.91
CA ILE A 81 -13.70 11.70 -6.15
C ILE A 81 -14.21 10.71 -5.09
N CYS A 82 -13.91 9.42 -5.26
CA CYS A 82 -14.18 8.40 -4.25
C CYS A 82 -13.06 8.40 -3.19
N VAL A 83 -13.42 8.79 -1.97
CA VAL A 83 -12.51 8.78 -0.82
C VAL A 83 -12.45 7.39 -0.20
N VAL A 84 -11.25 6.84 -0.05
CA VAL A 84 -11.01 5.51 0.52
C VAL A 84 -10.01 5.54 1.66
N GLU A 85 -10.05 4.55 2.53
CA GLU A 85 -9.15 4.45 3.68
C GLU A 85 -7.74 4.06 3.25
N GLU A 86 -7.61 2.95 2.53
CA GLU A 86 -6.35 2.37 2.09
C GLU A 86 -6.31 2.08 0.58
N PRO A 87 -5.12 1.92 -0.02
CA PRO A 87 -5.00 1.53 -1.43
C PRO A 87 -5.72 0.22 -1.78
N ALA A 88 -5.89 -0.69 -0.83
CA ALA A 88 -6.59 -1.96 -1.02
C ALA A 88 -8.09 -1.77 -1.32
N ASP A 89 -8.73 -0.78 -0.71
CA ASP A 89 -10.14 -0.46 -0.93
C ASP A 89 -10.37 0.05 -2.35
N LEU A 90 -9.47 0.92 -2.83
CA LEU A 90 -9.48 1.40 -4.22
C LEU A 90 -9.42 0.23 -5.20
N ILE A 91 -8.50 -0.71 -5.00
CA ILE A 91 -8.36 -1.88 -5.87
C ILE A 91 -9.66 -2.70 -5.90
N SER A 92 -10.36 -2.77 -4.77
CA SER A 92 -11.60 -3.53 -4.64
C SER A 92 -12.73 -2.89 -5.45
N ILE A 93 -12.85 -1.55 -5.41
CA ILE A 93 -13.83 -0.80 -6.20
C ILE A 93 -13.47 -0.84 -7.69
N GLU A 94 -12.21 -0.60 -8.03
CA GLU A 94 -11.75 -0.53 -9.43
C GLU A 94 -11.98 -1.87 -10.17
N ARG A 95 -11.94 -3.00 -9.45
CA ARG A 95 -12.24 -4.34 -10.00
C ARG A 95 -13.70 -4.54 -10.41
N THR A 96 -14.64 -3.72 -9.94
CA THR A 96 -16.04 -3.83 -10.38
C THR A 96 -16.23 -3.26 -11.78
N HIS A 97 -15.31 -2.38 -12.22
CA HIS A 97 -15.43 -1.62 -13.47
C HIS A 97 -16.69 -0.73 -13.57
N GLU A 98 -17.34 -0.45 -12.44
CA GLU A 98 -18.56 0.39 -12.40
C GLU A 98 -18.26 1.85 -12.03
N TYR A 99 -17.08 2.13 -11.47
CA TYR A 99 -16.67 3.46 -11.08
C TYR A 99 -15.64 4.06 -12.06
N HIS A 100 -15.98 5.20 -12.65
CA HIS A 100 -15.15 5.90 -13.64
C HIS A 100 -14.57 7.23 -13.14
N GLY A 101 -14.81 7.59 -11.88
CA GLY A 101 -14.26 8.79 -11.27
C GLY A 101 -12.81 8.65 -10.84
N LEU A 102 -12.33 9.63 -10.07
CA LEU A 102 -11.01 9.60 -9.45
C LEU A 102 -11.10 9.09 -8.00
N TYR A 103 -9.96 8.74 -7.41
CA TYR A 103 -9.89 8.34 -6.01
C TYR A 103 -9.11 9.33 -5.16
N HIS A 104 -9.22 9.20 -3.85
CA HIS A 104 -8.31 9.80 -2.88
C HIS A 104 -8.10 8.85 -1.69
N VAL A 105 -6.85 8.50 -1.39
CA VAL A 105 -6.50 7.58 -0.31
C VAL A 105 -6.13 8.38 0.94
N LEU A 106 -6.83 8.13 2.05
CA LEU A 106 -6.61 8.83 3.32
C LEU A 106 -5.37 8.34 4.07
N GLY A 107 -5.00 7.07 3.89
CA GLY A 107 -3.88 6.44 4.58
C GLY A 107 -4.24 5.92 5.97
N GLY A 108 -5.49 5.49 6.15
CA GLY A 108 -6.04 4.98 7.41
C GLY A 108 -7.32 5.69 7.84
N ALA A 109 -7.95 5.17 8.90
CA ALA A 109 -9.13 5.75 9.53
C ALA A 109 -8.80 6.55 10.80
N LEU A 110 -9.77 7.36 11.23
CA LEU A 110 -9.74 7.98 12.55
C LEU A 110 -9.86 6.90 13.62
N SER A 111 -8.84 6.78 14.47
CA SER A 111 -8.85 5.88 15.62
C SER A 111 -8.35 6.61 16.86
N PRO A 112 -9.26 7.12 17.71
CA PRO A 112 -8.87 7.74 18.98
C PRO A 112 -8.12 6.78 19.90
N LEU A 113 -8.45 5.49 19.86
CA LEU A 113 -7.79 4.45 20.65
C LEU A 113 -6.32 4.27 20.26
N ASP A 114 -6.01 4.37 18.96
CA ASP A 114 -4.64 4.27 18.44
C ASP A 114 -3.95 5.65 18.33
N GLY A 115 -4.58 6.71 18.83
CA GLY A 115 -4.09 8.09 18.73
C GLY A 115 -3.97 8.59 17.28
N VAL A 116 -4.79 8.08 16.36
CA VAL A 116 -4.87 8.51 14.96
C VAL A 116 -5.94 9.58 14.81
N GLY A 117 -5.50 10.84 14.81
CA GLY A 117 -6.35 12.01 14.54
C GLY A 117 -6.34 12.45 13.07
N PRO A 118 -7.20 13.41 12.69
CA PRO A 118 -7.33 13.91 11.31
C PRO A 118 -6.02 14.38 10.67
N GLN A 119 -5.11 14.92 11.48
CA GLN A 119 -3.79 15.40 11.06
C GLN A 119 -2.83 14.29 10.61
N LYS A 120 -3.12 13.03 10.95
CA LYS A 120 -2.35 11.87 10.46
C LYS A 120 -2.93 11.28 9.17
N LEU A 121 -4.07 11.80 8.71
CA LEU A 121 -4.73 11.40 7.48
C LEU A 121 -4.50 12.45 6.39
N ARG A 122 -4.66 12.05 5.13
CA ARG A 122 -4.55 12.92 3.95
C ARG A 122 -5.77 13.81 3.71
N LEU A 123 -6.42 14.26 4.79
CA LEU A 123 -7.63 15.09 4.72
C LEU A 123 -7.34 16.51 4.23
N LYS A 124 -6.21 17.09 4.65
CA LYS A 124 -5.82 18.43 4.20
C LYS A 124 -5.66 18.45 2.68
N GLU A 125 -4.95 17.48 2.13
CA GLU A 125 -4.69 17.36 0.71
C GLU A 125 -5.97 17.07 -0.08
N LEU A 126 -6.92 16.32 0.50
CA LEU A 126 -8.26 16.16 -0.08
C LEU A 126 -8.99 17.50 -0.20
N PHE A 127 -9.04 18.28 0.88
CA PHE A 127 -9.73 19.57 0.88
C PHE A 127 -9.07 20.57 -0.08
N ASP A 128 -7.74 20.60 -0.12
CA ASP A 128 -7.00 21.44 -1.07
C ASP A 128 -7.34 21.04 -2.51
N ARG A 129 -7.41 19.74 -2.79
CA ARG A 129 -7.77 19.19 -4.10
C ARG A 129 -9.19 19.60 -4.51
N VAL A 130 -10.18 19.42 -3.64
CA VAL A 130 -11.59 19.80 -3.87
C VAL A 130 -11.75 21.29 -4.13
N ARG A 131 -10.93 22.14 -3.49
CA ARG A 131 -10.96 23.60 -3.73
C ARG A 131 -10.31 23.99 -5.05
N SER A 132 -9.28 23.26 -5.47
CA SER A 132 -8.50 23.57 -6.67
C SER A 132 -9.04 22.95 -7.96
N GLU A 133 -9.80 21.87 -7.84
CA GLU A 133 -10.38 21.11 -8.95
C GLU A 133 -11.90 21.35 -9.00
N GLU A 134 -12.51 21.30 -10.19
CA GLU A 134 -13.97 21.43 -10.35
C GLU A 134 -14.71 20.13 -9.94
N VAL A 135 -14.54 19.74 -8.68
CA VAL A 135 -15.18 18.55 -8.09
C VAL A 135 -16.63 18.88 -7.77
N ARG A 136 -17.55 18.06 -8.26
CA ARG A 136 -19.00 18.17 -8.07
C ARG A 136 -19.52 17.16 -7.04
N GLU A 137 -18.80 16.05 -6.84
CA GLU A 137 -19.18 14.97 -5.94
C GLU A 137 -17.97 14.38 -5.22
N LEU A 138 -18.15 14.09 -3.93
CA LEU A 138 -17.21 13.44 -3.01
C LEU A 138 -17.85 12.20 -2.42
#